data_AF-A0A6G1E2P6-F1
#
_entry.id   AF-A0A6G1E2P6-F1
#
_cell.length_a   1.000
_cell.length_b   1.000
_cell.length_c   1.000
_cell.angle_alpha   90.00
_cell.angle_beta   90.00
_cell.angle_gamma   90.00
#
_symmetry.space_group_name_H-M   'P 1'
#
loop_
_entity.id
_entity.type
_entity.pdbx_description
1 polymer ?
#
loop_
_entity_poly.entity_id
_entity_poly.type
_entity_poly.pdbx_seq_one_letter_code
_entity_poly.pdbx_strand_id
1 'polypeptide(L)'
;MKHKLLKDVSRKKIPGSNGISGEKSGSRSKSKNLSTKSKEKLKGVLVQLKNETSKNKGLHTQRRYQLKDLSWRSVDTTIDKKENQGQEVEHEENPKSCELEYGSYCLWSAEHKEVMKDFIVKRLKDQLFMARAHYPSIAKLKNQEIFTRELKQNIQEHERMLSDTIADADLPPFFAKKLEKMERTIERAKSCEVSCTNVERKLRQLLDITEDEAYFHTRQSAFLYHLGVQTMPKTHHCLNMRLTVEYFKSKSIRTDQSNDQKLEDPTFHHYVMFSKNMLAVSTTINSTVMNSKDSGSIIFHLFTDAQNFYAMKHWFDRNSYLEATVHVTNIENHHKLSKDVDSHDMKLLWPAEEFRVTFRNYSQSFQKQMKTEYVSSFGHSHFLLPDLLPSLNRVVVLDDDLIVQKDLSSLWNFDMGSKVIGAIQFCEVRLGQLKAYTEEHNFDTNSCVWLSGLNVIELKKWRELHITSQYDQLLRKVSSIYHSPYSPIKRISHS
;
A
#
# COMPACT_ATOMS: atom_id res chain seq x y z
N MET A 1 0.04 5.22 40.58
CA MET A 1 1.02 4.30 41.21
C MET A 1 2.25 4.21 40.31
N LYS A 2 3.44 4.48 40.87
CA LYS A 2 4.74 4.57 40.17
C LYS A 2 5.39 3.18 40.07
N HIS A 3 5.98 2.84 38.93
CA HIS A 3 7.10 1.88 38.78
C HIS A 3 7.86 2.31 37.51
N LYS A 4 8.98 3.04 37.53
CA LYS A 4 10.37 2.77 37.97
C LYS A 4 11.05 1.54 37.30
N LEU A 5 11.67 1.83 36.15
CA LEU A 5 13.03 1.50 35.70
C LEU A 5 13.81 0.41 36.46
N LEU A 6 14.30 -0.57 35.70
CA LEU A 6 15.52 -1.33 36.00
C LEU A 6 16.48 -1.21 34.80
N LYS A 7 17.66 -0.65 35.06
CA LYS A 7 18.84 -0.63 34.20
C LYS A 7 19.98 -1.34 34.94
N ASP A 8 20.87 -1.90 34.11
CA ASP A 8 22.27 -2.28 34.32
C ASP A 8 22.59 -3.60 35.07
N VAL A 9 23.42 -4.41 34.40
CA VAL A 9 24.87 -4.65 34.66
C VAL A 9 25.23 -5.90 33.82
N SER A 10 26.18 -5.89 32.87
CA SER A 10 27.61 -5.94 33.19
C SER A 10 28.51 -5.75 31.96
N ARG A 11 29.54 -4.90 32.13
CA ARG A 11 30.76 -4.80 31.31
C ARG A 11 31.76 -5.85 31.76
N LYS A 12 32.54 -6.44 30.85
CA LYS A 12 33.87 -7.00 31.17
C LYS A 12 34.89 -6.65 30.08
N LYS A 13 36.05 -6.19 30.54
CA LYS A 13 37.21 -5.66 29.80
C LYS A 13 38.16 -6.77 29.32
N ILE A 14 38.92 -6.38 28.28
CA ILE A 14 40.10 -6.97 27.62
C ILE A 14 41.31 -7.08 28.58
N PRO A 15 42.33 -7.93 28.29
CA PRO A 15 43.61 -7.49 27.67
C PRO A 15 44.11 -8.53 26.61
N GLY A 16 45.07 -8.33 25.69
CA GLY A 16 46.07 -7.31 25.37
C GLY A 16 47.17 -7.95 24.48
N SER A 17 47.58 -7.24 23.42
CA SER A 17 48.81 -7.25 22.59
C SER A 17 49.69 -8.50 22.34
N ASN A 18 50.05 -8.69 21.06
CA ASN A 18 51.41 -8.75 20.45
C ASN A 18 51.21 -9.04 18.94
N GLY A 19 51.91 -8.54 17.92
CA GLY A 19 53.06 -7.66 17.75
C GLY A 19 53.62 -7.89 16.32
N ILE A 20 53.67 -6.84 15.50
CA ILE A 20 54.71 -6.44 14.51
C ILE A 20 55.12 -7.35 13.32
N SER A 21 55.08 -6.73 12.13
CA SER A 21 55.99 -6.75 10.94
C SER A 21 55.17 -6.92 9.65
N GLY A 22 55.40 -6.25 8.52
CA GLY A 22 56.48 -5.39 8.05
C GLY A 22 56.63 -5.64 6.54
N GLU A 23 56.84 -4.57 5.75
CA GLU A 23 57.25 -4.53 4.31
C GLU A 23 56.15 -4.73 3.25
N LYS A 24 55.78 -3.74 2.41
CA LYS A 24 56.47 -2.93 1.36
C LYS A 24 56.63 -3.63 -0.01
N SER A 25 56.50 -2.77 -1.04
CA SER A 25 56.64 -2.97 -2.50
C SER A 25 55.37 -3.51 -3.18
N GLY A 26 54.80 -2.93 -4.24
CA GLY A 26 55.27 -1.90 -5.17
C GLY A 26 55.59 -2.52 -6.52
N SER A 27 54.66 -2.50 -7.48
CA SER A 27 54.98 -2.27 -8.90
C SER A 27 53.74 -2.16 -9.79
N ARG A 28 53.75 -1.11 -10.61
CA ARG A 28 52.96 -0.93 -11.83
C ARG A 28 53.50 -1.87 -12.92
N SER A 29 52.61 -2.42 -13.74
CA SER A 29 52.93 -2.73 -15.14
C SER A 29 51.70 -2.57 -16.04
N LYS A 30 51.87 -1.73 -17.07
CA LYS A 30 50.97 -1.57 -18.23
C LYS A 30 51.34 -2.59 -19.31
N SER A 31 50.35 -3.16 -20.01
CA SER A 31 50.41 -3.45 -21.47
C SER A 31 48.99 -3.78 -21.96
N LYS A 32 48.36 -2.92 -22.78
CA LYS A 32 48.33 -2.94 -24.26
C LYS A 32 47.61 -4.15 -24.89
N ASN A 33 46.47 -3.80 -25.50
CA ASN A 33 45.68 -4.43 -26.56
C ASN A 33 46.33 -5.56 -27.38
N LEU A 34 45.51 -6.58 -27.70
CA LEU A 34 45.34 -7.02 -29.08
C LEU A 34 43.95 -7.68 -29.28
N SER A 35 43.25 -7.21 -30.30
CA SER A 35 42.02 -7.81 -30.81
C SER A 35 42.37 -8.80 -31.92
N THR A 36 41.70 -9.95 -31.94
CA THR A 36 41.54 -10.75 -33.16
C THR A 36 40.14 -11.36 -33.19
N LYS A 37 39.51 -11.15 -34.34
CA LYS A 37 38.17 -11.57 -34.74
C LYS A 37 38.12 -13.07 -35.00
N SER A 38 36.99 -13.69 -34.69
CA SER A 38 36.36 -14.67 -35.57
C SER A 38 34.84 -14.57 -35.44
N LYS A 39 34.22 -13.96 -36.46
CA LYS A 39 32.78 -13.91 -36.71
C LYS A 39 32.46 -14.95 -37.78
N GLU A 40 31.61 -15.91 -37.47
CA GLU A 40 30.64 -16.59 -38.36
C GLU A 40 29.60 -17.21 -37.41
N LYS A 41 28.29 -17.28 -37.64
CA LYS A 41 27.34 -16.80 -38.65
C LYS A 41 25.98 -17.08 -37.99
N LEU A 42 25.14 -16.07 -37.77
CA LEU A 42 23.69 -16.26 -37.62
C LEU A 42 23.02 -15.03 -38.22
N LYS A 43 22.64 -15.19 -39.49
CA LYS A 43 21.80 -14.25 -40.23
C LYS A 43 20.34 -14.58 -39.90
N GLY A 44 19.56 -13.53 -39.64
CA GLY A 44 18.11 -13.64 -39.45
C GLY A 44 17.41 -12.35 -39.03
N VAL A 45 17.64 -11.25 -39.77
CA VAL A 45 16.64 -10.16 -40.06
C VAL A 45 16.08 -9.39 -38.83
N LEU A 46 16.58 -8.24 -38.33
CA LEU A 46 16.76 -6.86 -38.86
C LEU A 46 15.69 -6.38 -39.86
N VAL A 47 14.96 -5.28 -39.60
CA VAL A 47 15.20 -3.89 -40.10
C VAL A 47 14.35 -2.93 -39.21
N GLN A 48 14.82 -1.89 -38.50
CA GLN A 48 15.82 -0.82 -38.68
C GLN A 48 15.28 0.43 -39.41
N LEU A 49 15.46 1.62 -38.80
CA LEU A 49 15.79 2.92 -39.42
C LEU A 49 16.07 3.90 -38.25
N LYS A 50 17.33 4.12 -37.85
CA LYS A 50 18.41 4.98 -38.41
C LYS A 50 18.34 6.45 -37.98
N ASN A 51 19.50 6.90 -37.48
CA ASN A 51 19.89 8.26 -37.15
C ASN A 51 19.87 9.20 -38.36
N GLU A 52 19.56 10.47 -38.09
CA GLU A 52 20.18 11.62 -38.76
C GLU A 52 20.60 12.69 -37.73
N THR A 53 21.59 13.46 -38.16
CA THR A 53 22.49 14.33 -37.42
C THR A 53 21.98 15.79 -37.31
N SER A 54 22.45 16.50 -36.28
CA SER A 54 22.64 17.97 -36.20
C SER A 54 21.45 18.86 -35.83
N LYS A 55 21.49 19.45 -34.63
CA LYS A 55 21.81 20.88 -34.40
C LYS A 55 21.59 21.27 -32.94
N ASN A 56 22.60 21.91 -32.36
CA ASN A 56 22.50 22.73 -31.15
C ASN A 56 21.39 23.77 -31.31
N LYS A 57 20.38 23.72 -30.44
CA LYS A 57 19.63 24.90 -29.98
C LYS A 57 19.26 24.68 -28.52
N GLY A 58 19.84 25.50 -27.65
CA GLY A 58 19.37 25.62 -26.28
C GLY A 58 17.92 26.08 -26.28
N LEU A 59 17.12 25.52 -25.37
CA LEU A 59 15.87 26.12 -24.95
C LEU A 59 15.73 25.91 -23.45
N HIS A 60 15.88 27.01 -22.72
CA HIS A 60 15.39 27.14 -21.35
C HIS A 60 13.94 26.64 -21.29
N THR A 61 13.64 25.72 -20.38
CA THR A 61 12.28 25.59 -19.87
C THR A 61 12.33 25.26 -18.39
N GLN A 62 12.30 26.34 -17.63
CA GLN A 62 11.99 26.39 -16.21
C GLN A 62 10.54 25.88 -16.04
N ARG A 63 10.35 24.57 -15.79
CA ARG A 63 9.03 24.03 -15.41
C ARG A 63 8.75 24.40 -13.96
N ARG A 64 8.16 25.60 -13.80
CA ARG A 64 7.40 26.01 -12.63
C ARG A 64 6.22 25.04 -12.50
N TYR A 65 6.16 24.27 -11.41
CA TYR A 65 4.95 23.55 -11.02
C TYR A 65 3.84 24.59 -10.87
N GLN A 66 2.92 24.64 -11.83
CA GLN A 66 1.68 25.38 -11.68
C GLN A 66 0.74 24.50 -10.86
N LEU A 67 0.56 24.85 -9.59
CA LEU A 67 -0.65 24.54 -8.84
C LEU A 67 -1.82 25.02 -9.72
N LYS A 68 -2.60 24.10 -10.27
CA LYS A 68 -3.83 24.46 -10.98
C LYS A 68 -4.86 24.86 -9.95
N ASP A 69 -5.01 26.16 -9.83
CA ASP A 69 -6.20 26.93 -9.51
C ASP A 69 -7.50 26.11 -9.66
N LEU A 70 -8.08 25.67 -8.54
CA LEU A 70 -9.47 25.20 -8.45
C LEU A 70 -10.34 26.41 -8.14
N SER A 71 -10.53 27.29 -9.14
CA SER A 71 -11.50 28.38 -9.01
C SER A 71 -12.91 27.80 -9.19
N TRP A 72 -13.63 27.63 -8.09
CA TRP A 72 -15.08 27.44 -8.12
C TRP A 72 -15.73 28.77 -8.54
N ARG A 73 -16.15 28.87 -9.81
CA ARG A 73 -16.99 29.97 -10.27
C ARG A 73 -18.43 29.70 -9.82
N SER A 74 -18.96 30.57 -8.98
CA SER A 74 -20.39 30.67 -8.72
C SER A 74 -21.12 31.00 -10.03
N VAL A 75 -22.10 30.18 -10.40
CA VAL A 75 -23.08 30.55 -11.40
C VAL A 75 -24.32 31.02 -10.65
N ASP A 76 -24.54 32.33 -10.67
CA ASP A 76 -25.80 32.95 -10.29
C ASP A 76 -26.93 32.32 -11.12
N THR A 77 -27.95 31.79 -10.45
CA THR A 77 -29.25 31.55 -11.08
C THR A 77 -30.33 32.07 -10.15
N THR A 78 -30.88 33.23 -10.50
CA THR A 78 -32.12 33.79 -9.95
C THR A 78 -33.31 32.92 -10.37
N ILE A 79 -33.98 32.25 -9.42
CA ILE A 79 -35.37 31.78 -9.57
C ILE A 79 -36.11 31.91 -8.23
N ASP A 80 -37.38 32.30 -8.36
CA ASP A 80 -38.36 32.83 -7.42
C ASP A 80 -38.65 32.10 -6.10
N LYS A 81 -39.15 32.92 -5.16
CA LYS A 81 -39.80 32.57 -3.90
C LYS A 81 -40.85 31.45 -4.04
N LYS A 82 -40.71 30.41 -3.22
CA LYS A 82 -41.81 29.82 -2.43
C LYS A 82 -41.26 28.96 -1.28
N GLU A 83 -41.89 29.11 -0.13
CA GLU A 83 -41.57 28.47 1.15
C GLU A 83 -41.49 26.94 1.06
N ASN A 84 -40.48 26.34 1.71
CA ASN A 84 -40.67 25.13 2.50
C ASN A 84 -39.48 24.82 3.41
N GLN A 85 -39.80 24.04 4.44
CA GLN A 85 -39.11 23.74 5.69
C GLN A 85 -37.65 23.28 5.54
N GLY A 86 -36.86 23.55 6.59
CA GLY A 86 -35.44 23.22 6.68
C GLY A 86 -35.16 21.73 6.50
N GLN A 87 -34.50 21.41 5.40
CA GLN A 87 -33.68 20.22 5.24
C GLN A 87 -32.22 20.65 5.32
N GLU A 88 -31.47 20.02 6.21
CA GLU A 88 -30.01 20.08 6.21
C GLU A 88 -29.53 19.70 4.81
N VAL A 89 -28.79 20.60 4.18
CA VAL A 89 -28.08 20.30 2.93
C VAL A 89 -26.93 19.38 3.33
N GLU A 90 -27.13 18.07 3.21
CA GLU A 90 -26.02 17.14 3.10
C GLU A 90 -25.19 17.59 1.90
N HIS A 91 -24.02 18.18 2.17
CA HIS A 91 -22.97 18.21 1.18
C HIS A 91 -22.62 16.75 0.90
N GLU A 92 -23.22 16.17 -0.13
CA GLU A 92 -22.74 14.94 -0.75
C GLU A 92 -21.29 15.23 -1.20
N GLU A 93 -20.33 14.90 -0.34
CA GLU A 93 -18.94 14.69 -0.75
C GLU A 93 -19.01 13.79 -1.96
N ASN A 94 -18.55 14.28 -3.11
CA ASN A 94 -18.62 13.55 -4.36
C ASN A 94 -17.94 12.17 -4.13
N PRO A 95 -18.70 11.05 -4.04
CA PRO A 95 -18.16 9.79 -3.53
C PRO A 95 -16.98 9.28 -4.38
N LYS A 96 -16.93 9.75 -5.63
CA LYS A 96 -15.89 9.43 -6.61
C LYS A 96 -14.55 10.11 -6.34
N SER A 97 -14.51 11.30 -5.73
CA SER A 97 -13.23 11.93 -5.33
C SER A 97 -12.61 11.24 -4.11
N CYS A 98 -13.45 10.77 -3.19
CA CYS A 98 -12.98 9.96 -2.07
C CYS A 98 -12.41 8.64 -2.59
N GLU A 99 -13.18 7.86 -3.37
CA GLU A 99 -12.71 6.58 -3.91
C GLU A 99 -11.40 6.74 -4.68
N LEU A 100 -11.22 7.87 -5.37
CA LEU A 100 -10.00 8.24 -6.08
C LEU A 100 -8.77 8.39 -5.18
N GLU A 101 -8.95 8.85 -3.96
CA GLU A 101 -7.87 9.12 -3.03
C GLU A 101 -7.64 7.96 -2.05
N TYR A 102 -8.72 7.39 -1.51
CA TYR A 102 -8.68 6.42 -0.42
C TYR A 102 -9.20 5.02 -0.77
N GLY A 103 -9.63 4.77 -2.01
CA GLY A 103 -10.01 3.44 -2.47
C GLY A 103 -11.20 2.85 -1.71
N SER A 104 -11.10 1.56 -1.35
CA SER A 104 -12.17 0.81 -0.69
C SER A 104 -12.54 1.34 0.70
N TYR A 105 -11.69 2.16 1.33
CA TYR A 105 -12.06 2.88 2.55
C TYR A 105 -13.31 3.74 2.36
N CYS A 106 -13.50 4.38 1.19
CA CYS A 106 -14.63 5.27 0.97
C CYS A 106 -15.96 4.52 0.95
N LEU A 107 -16.00 3.40 0.23
CA LEU A 107 -17.15 2.50 0.22
C LEU A 107 -17.44 2.00 1.63
N TRP A 108 -16.39 1.51 2.32
CA TRP A 108 -16.51 1.05 3.70
C TRP A 108 -17.03 2.15 4.65
N SER A 109 -16.50 3.36 4.54
CA SER A 109 -16.86 4.50 5.40
C SER A 109 -18.30 4.97 5.17
N ALA A 110 -18.81 4.86 3.94
CA ALA A 110 -20.19 5.19 3.62
C ALA A 110 -21.15 4.13 4.17
N GLU A 111 -20.82 2.85 4.00
CA GLU A 111 -21.60 1.72 4.51
C GLU A 111 -21.62 1.64 6.04
N HIS A 112 -20.51 2.02 6.68
CA HIS A 112 -20.33 1.94 8.13
C HIS A 112 -20.41 3.32 8.80
N LYS A 113 -21.01 4.31 8.13
CA LYS A 113 -21.17 5.66 8.68
C LYS A 113 -22.07 5.62 9.90
N GLU A 114 -21.50 5.89 11.07
CA GLU A 114 -22.28 6.01 12.30
C GLU A 114 -22.99 7.37 12.35
N VAL A 115 -24.30 7.34 12.62
CA VAL A 115 -25.08 8.56 12.82
C VAL A 115 -24.79 9.13 14.21
N MET A 116 -24.02 10.21 14.24
CA MET A 116 -23.69 10.91 15.47
C MET A 116 -24.86 11.76 15.96
N LYS A 117 -25.18 11.65 17.25
CA LYS A 117 -26.14 12.54 17.93
C LYS A 117 -25.39 13.74 18.50
N ASP A 118 -25.00 14.65 17.63
CA ASP A 118 -24.08 15.76 17.91
C ASP A 118 -24.65 17.14 17.52
N PHE A 119 -25.99 17.28 17.50
CA PHE A 119 -26.66 18.51 17.06
C PHE A 119 -26.30 19.70 17.95
N ILE A 120 -26.31 19.52 19.27
CA ILE A 120 -25.95 20.57 20.21
C ILE A 120 -24.45 20.86 20.16
N VAL A 121 -23.61 19.83 20.01
CA VAL A 121 -22.16 19.97 19.83
C VAL A 121 -21.85 20.79 18.57
N LYS A 122 -22.50 20.51 17.44
CA LYS A 122 -22.37 21.29 16.19
C LYS A 122 -22.76 22.75 16.42
N ARG A 123 -23.91 23.01 17.05
CA ARG A 123 -24.35 24.38 17.38
C ARG A 123 -23.33 25.13 18.26
N LEU A 124 -22.73 24.47 19.24
CA LEU A 124 -21.69 25.04 20.09
C LEU A 124 -20.40 25.36 19.31
N LYS A 125 -20.02 24.49 18.36
CA LYS A 125 -18.89 24.73 17.44
C LYS A 125 -19.16 25.94 16.55
N ASP A 126 -20.36 26.07 15.99
CA ASP A 126 -20.75 27.23 15.17
C ASP A 126 -20.68 28.54 15.95
N GLN A 127 -21.20 28.55 17.19
CA GLN A 127 -21.08 29.71 18.07
C GLN A 127 -19.61 30.05 18.37
N LEU A 128 -18.77 29.04 18.59
CA LEU A 128 -17.34 29.24 18.81
C LEU A 128 -16.65 29.85 17.58
N PHE A 129 -16.96 29.38 16.37
CA PHE A 129 -16.42 29.94 15.13
C PHE A 129 -16.84 31.40 14.94
N MET A 130 -18.13 31.71 15.15
CA MET A 130 -18.63 33.08 15.09
C MET A 130 -17.94 33.98 16.12
N ALA A 131 -17.83 33.54 17.37
CA ALA A 131 -17.16 34.28 18.42
C ALA A 131 -15.68 34.55 18.09
N ARG A 132 -14.95 33.54 17.60
CA ARG A 132 -13.55 33.66 17.15
C ARG A 132 -13.39 34.61 15.95
N ALA A 133 -14.36 34.65 15.05
CA ALA A 133 -14.31 35.55 13.90
C ALA A 133 -14.53 37.02 14.29
N HIS A 134 -15.44 37.30 15.22
CA HIS A 134 -15.73 38.66 15.69
C HIS A 134 -14.70 39.19 16.70
N TYR A 135 -14.08 38.31 17.51
CA TYR A 135 -13.18 38.70 18.60
C TYR A 135 -12.04 39.67 18.19
N PRO A 136 -11.27 39.44 17.10
CA PRO A 136 -10.18 40.34 16.70
C PRO A 136 -10.64 41.75 16.33
N SER A 137 -11.87 41.89 15.81
CA SER A 137 -12.45 43.19 15.45
C SER A 137 -12.92 43.93 16.70
N ILE A 138 -13.58 43.23 17.63
CA ILE A 138 -14.06 43.79 18.90
C ILE A 138 -12.91 44.21 19.80
N ALA A 139 -11.85 43.41 19.87
CA ALA A 139 -10.66 43.69 20.67
C ALA A 139 -9.92 44.97 20.23
N LYS A 140 -10.16 45.46 19.00
CA LYS A 140 -9.59 46.71 18.48
C LYS A 140 -10.46 47.94 18.73
N LEU A 141 -11.70 47.77 19.15
CA LEU A 141 -12.61 48.88 19.43
C LEU A 141 -12.19 49.59 20.73
N LYS A 142 -12.07 50.92 20.68
CA LYS A 142 -11.81 51.74 21.86
C LYS A 142 -13.01 51.66 22.81
N ASN A 143 -12.75 51.63 24.13
CA ASN A 143 -13.76 51.59 25.20
C ASN A 143 -14.63 50.31 25.31
N GLN A 144 -14.24 49.20 24.67
CA GLN A 144 -14.94 47.90 24.74
C GLN A 144 -14.13 46.82 25.50
N GLU A 145 -13.26 47.21 26.44
CA GLU A 145 -12.38 46.26 27.14
C GLU A 145 -13.14 45.22 27.97
N ILE A 146 -14.19 45.63 28.68
CA ILE A 146 -15.02 44.73 29.50
C ILE A 146 -15.67 43.66 28.61
N PHE A 147 -16.24 44.09 27.48
CA PHE A 147 -16.88 43.20 26.53
C PHE A 147 -15.86 42.26 25.84
N THR A 148 -14.67 42.76 25.52
CA THR A 148 -13.59 41.95 24.96
C THR A 148 -13.16 40.84 25.93
N ARG A 149 -13.04 41.15 27.23
CA ARG A 149 -12.72 40.16 28.27
C ARG A 149 -13.83 39.13 28.43
N GLU A 150 -15.09 39.56 28.42
CA GLU A 150 -16.26 38.69 28.47
C GLU A 150 -16.31 37.72 27.28
N LEU A 151 -16.13 38.23 26.05
CA LEU A 151 -16.11 37.40 24.84
C LEU A 151 -14.96 36.39 24.87
N LYS A 152 -13.75 36.82 25.29
CA LYS A 152 -12.61 35.92 25.46
C LYS A 152 -12.90 34.79 26.45
N GLN A 153 -13.51 35.13 27.59
CA GLN A 153 -13.87 34.14 28.60
C GLN A 153 -14.89 33.14 28.05
N ASN A 154 -15.92 33.62 27.35
CA ASN A 154 -16.93 32.75 26.75
C ASN A 154 -16.32 31.80 25.71
N ILE A 155 -15.38 32.27 24.89
CA ILE A 155 -14.62 31.45 23.93
C ILE A 155 -13.87 30.33 24.67
N GLN A 156 -13.09 30.67 25.70
CA GLN A 156 -12.33 29.69 26.48
C GLN A 156 -13.23 28.66 27.20
N GLU A 157 -14.39 29.09 27.67
CA GLU A 157 -15.36 28.20 28.30
C GLU A 157 -15.98 27.21 27.30
N HIS A 158 -16.19 27.62 26.04
CA HIS A 158 -16.67 26.74 24.97
C HIS A 158 -15.57 25.78 24.50
N GLU A 159 -14.34 26.25 24.34
CA GLU A 159 -13.18 25.41 24.01
C GLU A 159 -12.98 24.30 25.05
N ARG A 160 -13.05 24.63 26.34
CA ARG A 160 -12.95 23.63 27.42
C ARG A 160 -14.09 22.62 27.40
N MET A 161 -15.30 23.07 27.07
CA MET A 161 -16.45 22.18 26.97
C MET A 161 -16.34 21.25 25.76
N LEU A 162 -15.81 21.73 24.64
CA LEU A 162 -15.66 20.98 23.39
C LEU A 162 -14.37 20.16 23.31
N SER A 163 -13.44 20.27 24.27
CA SER A 163 -12.15 19.55 24.26
C SER A 163 -12.33 18.03 24.17
N ASP A 164 -13.22 17.48 25.00
CA ASP A 164 -13.39 16.03 25.17
C ASP A 164 -14.81 15.55 24.79
N THR A 165 -15.65 16.46 24.29
CA THR A 165 -17.06 16.16 23.95
C THR A 165 -17.17 15.74 22.49
N ILE A 166 -17.68 14.55 22.24
CA ILE A 166 -17.85 14.00 20.89
C ILE A 166 -19.34 14.01 20.51
N ALA A 167 -20.23 13.62 21.43
CA ALA A 167 -21.67 13.61 21.23
C ALA A 167 -22.40 14.50 22.25
N ASP A 168 -23.68 14.78 22.01
CA ASP A 168 -24.51 15.60 22.89
C ASP A 168 -24.64 14.99 24.30
N ALA A 169 -24.50 13.67 24.42
CA ALA A 169 -24.52 12.95 25.69
C ALA A 169 -23.28 13.22 26.57
N ASP A 170 -22.17 13.65 25.97
CA ASP A 170 -20.91 13.93 26.69
C ASP A 170 -20.90 15.35 27.28
N LEU A 171 -21.89 16.19 26.94
CA LEU A 171 -21.93 17.59 27.34
C LEU A 171 -22.12 17.75 28.87
N PRO A 172 -21.38 18.69 29.50
CA PRO A 172 -21.55 18.98 30.92
C PRO A 172 -22.97 19.50 31.25
N PRO A 173 -23.53 19.21 32.44
CA PRO A 173 -24.92 19.56 32.78
C PRO A 173 -25.29 21.04 32.63
N PHE A 174 -24.32 21.94 32.71
CA PHE A 174 -24.50 23.39 32.61
C PHE A 174 -24.28 23.95 31.18
N PHE A 175 -24.22 23.10 30.14
CA PHE A 175 -23.98 23.53 28.76
C PHE A 175 -25.05 24.53 28.28
N ALA A 176 -26.34 24.32 28.61
CA ALA A 176 -27.44 25.16 28.13
C ALA A 176 -27.28 26.63 28.54
N LYS A 177 -26.89 26.88 29.80
CA LYS A 177 -26.65 28.24 30.31
C LYS A 177 -25.47 28.90 29.59
N LYS A 178 -24.43 28.13 29.25
CA LYS A 178 -23.26 28.64 28.51
C LYS A 178 -23.59 28.92 27.05
N LEU A 179 -24.38 28.07 26.41
CA LEU A 179 -24.88 28.23 25.05
C LEU A 179 -25.69 29.52 24.91
N GLU A 180 -26.65 29.77 25.80
CA GLU A 180 -27.42 31.03 25.80
C GLU A 180 -26.53 32.26 26.05
N LYS A 181 -25.57 32.15 26.97
CA LYS A 181 -24.65 33.25 27.29
C LYS A 181 -23.82 33.63 26.06
N MET A 182 -23.30 32.64 25.34
CA MET A 182 -22.55 32.86 24.11
C MET A 182 -23.42 33.44 23.00
N GLU A 183 -24.64 32.95 22.84
CA GLU A 183 -25.62 33.47 21.86
C GLU A 183 -25.85 34.97 22.03
N ARG A 184 -26.18 35.41 23.25
CA ARG A 184 -26.35 36.84 23.59
C ARG A 184 -25.08 37.66 23.34
N THR A 185 -23.91 37.07 23.63
CA THR A 185 -22.61 37.73 23.41
C THR A 185 -22.32 37.91 21.92
N ILE A 186 -22.65 36.91 21.10
CA ILE A 186 -22.52 36.94 19.64
C ILE A 186 -23.50 37.94 19.03
N GLU A 187 -24.75 38.00 19.49
CA GLU A 187 -25.72 39.01 19.03
C GLU A 187 -25.22 40.43 19.31
N ARG A 188 -24.70 40.67 20.52
CA ARG A 188 -24.05 41.93 20.86
C ARG A 188 -22.84 42.21 19.97
N ALA A 189 -22.01 41.20 19.69
CA ALA A 189 -20.86 41.32 18.79
C ALA A 189 -21.26 41.70 17.34
N LYS A 190 -22.36 41.15 16.85
CA LYS A 190 -22.93 41.46 15.51
C LYS A 190 -23.47 42.89 15.43
N SER A 191 -23.96 43.44 16.54
CA SER A 191 -24.47 44.81 16.61
C SER A 191 -23.38 45.89 16.63
N CYS A 192 -22.11 45.53 16.89
CA CYS A 192 -21.00 46.47 16.84
C CYS A 192 -20.66 46.84 15.39
N GLU A 193 -20.34 48.11 15.12
CA GLU A 193 -19.80 48.55 13.84
C GLU A 193 -18.39 47.97 13.64
N VAL A 194 -18.34 46.75 13.09
CA VAL A 194 -17.11 46.08 12.71
C VAL A 194 -17.04 45.96 11.20
N SER A 195 -15.83 46.12 10.64
CA SER A 195 -15.63 45.91 9.21
C SER A 195 -15.89 44.44 8.85
N CYS A 196 -16.95 44.20 8.06
CA CYS A 196 -17.39 42.86 7.65
C CYS A 196 -16.26 42.04 7.00
N THR A 197 -15.37 42.71 6.24
CA THR A 197 -14.23 42.10 5.57
C THR A 197 -13.24 41.42 6.53
N ASN A 198 -13.11 41.91 7.77
CA ASN A 198 -12.24 41.29 8.77
C ASN A 198 -12.84 40.00 9.34
N VAL A 199 -14.16 39.99 9.53
CA VAL A 199 -14.90 38.82 10.04
C VAL A 199 -14.94 37.74 8.95
N GLU A 200 -15.27 38.11 7.72
CA GLU A 200 -15.25 37.22 6.55
C GLU A 200 -13.88 36.55 6.37
N ARG A 201 -12.81 37.34 6.40
CA ARG A 201 -11.43 36.81 6.31
C ARG A 201 -11.12 35.83 7.44
N LYS A 202 -11.61 36.08 8.64
CA LYS A 202 -11.41 35.16 9.78
C LYS A 202 -12.22 33.89 9.65
N LEU A 203 -13.46 33.97 9.15
CA LEU A 203 -14.27 32.78 8.86
C LEU A 203 -13.64 31.93 7.76
N ARG A 204 -13.11 32.53 6.69
CA ARG A 204 -12.35 31.79 5.66
C ARG A 204 -11.14 31.06 6.25
N GLN A 205 -10.36 31.74 7.08
CA GLN A 205 -9.22 31.09 7.76
C GLN A 205 -9.64 29.92 8.66
N LEU A 206 -10.79 30.04 9.34
CA LEU A 206 -11.33 28.96 10.16
C LEU A 206 -11.81 27.79 9.29
N LEU A 207 -12.46 28.08 8.16
CA LEU A 207 -12.88 27.08 7.19
C LEU A 207 -11.67 26.30 6.66
N ASP A 208 -10.64 26.99 6.17
CA ASP A 208 -9.42 26.37 5.65
C ASP A 208 -8.79 25.42 6.69
N ILE A 209 -8.70 25.85 7.96
CA ILE A 209 -8.16 25.02 9.06
C ILE A 209 -9.05 23.79 9.31
N THR A 210 -10.38 23.95 9.33
CA THR A 210 -11.29 22.82 9.57
C THR A 210 -11.32 21.83 8.41
N GLU A 211 -11.15 22.29 7.18
CA GLU A 211 -11.00 21.44 6.00
C GLU A 211 -9.69 20.63 6.07
N ASP A 212 -8.58 21.28 6.44
CA ASP A 212 -7.30 20.60 6.65
C ASP A 212 -7.36 19.55 7.78
N GLU A 213 -8.03 19.86 8.90
CA GLU A 213 -8.25 18.93 10.00
C GLU A 213 -9.10 17.72 9.57
N ALA A 214 -10.21 17.96 8.84
CA ALA A 214 -11.06 16.89 8.31
C ALA A 214 -10.27 16.00 7.34
N TYR A 215 -9.51 16.60 6.43
CA TYR A 215 -8.65 15.88 5.50
C TYR A 215 -7.61 15.02 6.22
N PHE A 216 -6.93 15.57 7.22
CA PHE A 216 -5.96 14.84 8.05
C PHE A 216 -6.59 13.60 8.70
N HIS A 217 -7.76 13.74 9.32
CA HIS A 217 -8.45 12.63 9.95
C HIS A 217 -8.93 11.58 8.95
N THR A 218 -9.44 11.99 7.79
CA THR A 218 -9.81 11.06 6.71
C THR A 218 -8.61 10.25 6.24
N ARG A 219 -7.45 10.87 6.04
CA ARG A 219 -6.19 10.17 5.72
C ARG A 219 -5.79 9.15 6.79
N GLN A 220 -5.90 9.54 8.06
CA GLN A 220 -5.58 8.67 9.18
C GLN A 220 -6.51 7.45 9.23
N SER A 221 -7.82 7.67 9.05
CA SER A 221 -8.83 6.62 9.01
C SER A 221 -8.61 5.65 7.84
N ALA A 222 -8.31 6.16 6.64
CA ALA A 222 -7.98 5.34 5.49
C ALA A 222 -6.72 4.48 5.73
N PHE A 223 -5.68 5.05 6.35
CA PHE A 223 -4.49 4.29 6.74
C PHE A 223 -4.81 3.16 7.72
N LEU A 224 -5.61 3.45 8.76
CA LEU A 224 -6.02 2.45 9.75
C LEU A 224 -6.90 1.36 9.13
N TYR A 225 -7.77 1.71 8.19
CA TYR A 225 -8.55 0.76 7.41
C TYR A 225 -7.65 -0.20 6.63
N HIS A 226 -6.66 0.33 5.88
CA HIS A 226 -5.73 -0.51 5.14
C HIS A 226 -4.90 -1.42 6.05
N LEU A 227 -4.46 -0.90 7.20
CA LEU A 227 -3.80 -1.70 8.22
C LEU A 227 -4.71 -2.83 8.72
N GLY A 228 -6.00 -2.55 8.95
CA GLY A 228 -7.00 -3.55 9.34
C GLY A 228 -7.19 -4.65 8.30
N VAL A 229 -7.25 -4.29 7.02
CA VAL A 229 -7.40 -5.25 5.90
C VAL A 229 -6.16 -6.14 5.75
N GLN A 230 -4.96 -5.59 5.91
CA GLN A 230 -3.71 -6.32 5.70
C GLN A 230 -3.26 -7.14 6.92
N THR A 231 -3.75 -6.81 8.11
CA THR A 231 -3.33 -7.50 9.35
C THR A 231 -4.14 -8.75 9.62
N MET A 232 -3.48 -9.78 10.14
CA MET A 232 -4.14 -11.01 10.54
C MET A 232 -5.08 -10.74 11.73
N PRO A 233 -6.35 -11.18 11.69
CA PRO A 233 -7.26 -11.06 12.82
C PRO A 233 -6.69 -11.72 14.07
N LYS A 234 -6.97 -11.14 15.26
CA LYS A 234 -6.46 -11.66 16.53
C LYS A 234 -6.77 -13.14 16.75
N THR A 235 -7.95 -13.60 16.34
CA THR A 235 -8.38 -15.00 16.45
C THR A 235 -7.52 -15.93 15.59
N HIS A 236 -7.21 -15.53 14.35
CA HIS A 236 -6.32 -16.29 13.46
C HIS A 236 -4.88 -16.30 14.01
N HIS A 237 -4.42 -15.17 14.54
CA HIS A 237 -3.11 -15.11 15.19
C HIS A 237 -3.03 -16.04 16.41
N CYS A 238 -4.07 -16.08 17.26
CA CYS A 238 -4.15 -17.02 18.39
C CYS A 238 -4.12 -18.49 17.92
N LEU A 239 -4.78 -18.81 16.82
CA LEU A 239 -4.72 -20.14 16.21
C LEU A 239 -3.29 -20.51 15.80
N ASN A 240 -2.59 -19.63 15.09
CA ASN A 240 -1.19 -19.85 14.71
C ASN A 240 -0.30 -20.05 15.94
N MET A 241 -0.44 -19.20 16.97
CA MET A 241 0.32 -19.34 18.21
C MET A 241 0.07 -20.69 18.90
N ARG A 242 -1.19 -21.13 18.94
CA ARG A 242 -1.55 -22.43 19.53
C ARG A 242 -0.93 -23.58 18.75
N LEU A 243 -1.02 -23.57 17.42
CA LEU A 243 -0.45 -24.61 16.56
C LEU A 243 1.07 -24.67 16.68
N THR A 244 1.75 -23.52 16.78
CA THR A 244 3.20 -23.47 17.05
C THR A 244 3.53 -24.12 18.40
N VAL A 245 2.75 -23.85 19.46
CA VAL A 245 2.95 -24.50 20.76
C VAL A 245 2.72 -26.01 20.67
N GLU A 246 1.69 -26.45 19.93
CA GLU A 246 1.38 -27.87 19.72
C GLU A 246 2.49 -28.57 18.91
N TYR A 247 3.05 -27.91 17.89
CA TYR A 247 4.21 -28.39 17.13
C TYR A 247 5.38 -28.76 18.04
N PHE A 248 5.84 -27.82 18.87
CA PHE A 248 6.98 -28.04 19.76
C PHE A 248 6.70 -29.01 20.92
N LYS A 249 5.42 -29.22 21.28
CA LYS A 249 5.02 -30.23 22.26
C LYS A 249 4.98 -31.64 21.66
N SER A 250 4.70 -31.76 20.36
CA SER A 250 4.60 -33.04 19.69
C SER A 250 5.99 -33.71 19.59
N LYS A 251 6.19 -34.82 20.31
CA LYS A 251 7.45 -35.59 20.28
C LYS A 251 7.62 -36.42 18.99
N SER A 252 6.56 -36.56 18.18
CA SER A 252 6.44 -37.58 17.13
C SER A 252 6.46 -37.06 15.69
N ILE A 253 6.44 -35.74 15.43
CA ILE A 253 6.60 -35.19 14.07
C ILE A 253 8.09 -34.93 13.82
N ARG A 254 8.91 -35.96 13.98
CA ARG A 254 10.35 -35.95 13.65
C ARG A 254 10.70 -36.98 12.59
N THR A 255 9.69 -37.41 11.84
CA THR A 255 9.89 -38.20 10.63
C THR A 255 9.83 -37.21 9.47
N ASP A 256 10.87 -36.37 9.32
CA ASP A 256 11.20 -35.75 8.03
C ASP A 256 11.67 -36.88 7.10
N GLN A 257 10.77 -37.81 6.79
CA GLN A 257 10.87 -38.69 5.64
C GLN A 257 9.98 -38.11 4.55
N SER A 258 10.20 -36.83 4.23
CA SER A 258 9.86 -36.39 2.88
C SER A 258 10.71 -37.23 1.95
N ASN A 259 10.07 -37.94 1.01
CA ASN A 259 10.77 -38.37 -0.19
C ASN A 259 11.18 -37.09 -0.91
N ASP A 260 12.31 -36.47 -0.54
CA ASP A 260 12.82 -35.24 -1.16
C ASP A 260 12.93 -35.41 -2.68
N GLN A 261 13.19 -36.65 -3.12
CA GLN A 261 13.13 -37.05 -4.51
C GLN A 261 11.78 -36.78 -5.18
N LYS A 262 10.66 -37.02 -4.48
CA LYS A 262 9.30 -36.74 -4.98
C LYS A 262 9.08 -35.23 -5.14
N LEU A 263 9.60 -34.41 -4.22
CA LEU A 263 9.42 -32.96 -4.25
C LEU A 263 10.11 -32.29 -5.44
N GLU A 264 11.16 -32.91 -5.96
CA GLU A 264 11.95 -32.44 -7.09
C GLU A 264 11.63 -33.16 -8.42
N ASP A 265 10.77 -34.18 -8.41
CA ASP A 265 10.48 -35.00 -9.58
C ASP A 265 9.54 -34.27 -10.56
N PRO A 266 10.02 -33.88 -11.75
CA PRO A 266 9.25 -33.07 -12.71
C PRO A 266 8.05 -33.80 -13.34
N THR A 267 7.85 -35.09 -13.05
CA THR A 267 6.68 -35.86 -13.51
C THR A 267 5.41 -35.53 -12.72
N PHE A 268 5.52 -34.92 -11.54
CA PHE A 268 4.40 -34.45 -10.74
C PHE A 268 3.90 -33.07 -11.18
N HIS A 269 2.68 -32.72 -10.78
CA HIS A 269 2.09 -31.40 -10.96
C HIS A 269 2.46 -30.52 -9.76
N HIS A 270 3.42 -29.61 -9.97
CA HIS A 270 3.94 -28.73 -8.93
C HIS A 270 3.16 -27.43 -8.88
N TYR A 271 2.41 -27.24 -7.78
CA TYR A 271 1.74 -26.00 -7.44
C TYR A 271 2.56 -25.23 -6.42
N VAL A 272 2.67 -23.92 -6.57
CA VAL A 272 3.43 -23.05 -5.68
C VAL A 272 2.54 -21.97 -5.09
N MET A 273 2.66 -21.74 -3.79
CA MET A 273 1.89 -20.74 -3.06
C MET A 273 2.80 -19.97 -2.10
N PHE A 274 2.62 -18.65 -2.01
CA PHE A 274 3.27 -17.80 -1.01
C PHE A 274 2.21 -17.22 -0.08
N SER A 275 2.28 -17.50 1.21
CA SER A 275 1.24 -17.02 2.13
C SER A 275 1.64 -17.00 3.60
N LYS A 276 0.94 -16.15 4.35
CA LYS A 276 0.94 -16.07 5.82
C LYS A 276 -0.41 -16.48 6.42
N ASN A 277 -1.41 -16.76 5.58
CA ASN A 277 -2.76 -17.06 5.96
C ASN A 277 -3.04 -18.57 5.78
N MET A 278 -2.84 -19.31 6.86
CA MET A 278 -3.05 -20.76 6.90
C MET A 278 -4.46 -21.20 6.46
N LEU A 279 -5.50 -20.44 6.82
CA LEU A 279 -6.88 -20.81 6.49
C LEU A 279 -7.20 -20.58 5.01
N ALA A 280 -6.72 -19.48 4.44
CA ALA A 280 -6.88 -19.18 3.03
C ALA A 280 -6.20 -20.25 2.17
N VAL A 281 -4.91 -20.52 2.44
CA VAL A 281 -4.15 -21.58 1.77
C VAL A 281 -4.81 -22.94 1.91
N SER A 282 -5.24 -23.32 3.13
CA SER A 282 -5.89 -24.61 3.34
C SER A 282 -7.17 -24.75 2.52
N THR A 283 -7.87 -23.65 2.26
CA THR A 283 -9.09 -23.62 1.43
C THR A 283 -8.75 -23.80 -0.05
N THR A 284 -7.74 -23.08 -0.55
CA THR A 284 -7.27 -23.23 -1.93
C THR A 284 -6.71 -24.62 -2.20
N ILE A 285 -5.87 -25.16 -1.32
CA ILE A 285 -5.34 -26.53 -1.44
C ILE A 285 -6.48 -27.54 -1.43
N ASN A 286 -7.40 -27.44 -0.47
CA ASN A 286 -8.52 -28.38 -0.37
C ASN A 286 -9.41 -28.34 -1.62
N SER A 287 -9.79 -27.14 -2.08
CA SER A 287 -10.59 -27.00 -3.31
C SER A 287 -9.87 -27.51 -4.55
N THR A 288 -8.55 -27.30 -4.65
CA THR A 288 -7.73 -27.82 -5.76
C THR A 288 -7.71 -29.34 -5.77
N VAL A 289 -7.45 -29.95 -4.61
CA VAL A 289 -7.36 -31.40 -4.48
C VAL A 289 -8.72 -32.08 -4.70
N MET A 290 -9.78 -31.53 -4.11
CA MET A 290 -11.14 -32.07 -4.24
C MET A 290 -11.68 -32.04 -5.67
N ASN A 291 -11.19 -31.12 -6.50
CA ASN A 291 -11.58 -30.99 -7.90
C ASN A 291 -10.55 -31.60 -8.88
N SER A 292 -9.49 -32.23 -8.38
CA SER A 292 -8.50 -32.94 -9.20
C SER A 292 -9.02 -34.29 -9.65
N LYS A 293 -8.62 -34.71 -10.86
CA LYS A 293 -8.83 -36.09 -11.33
C LYS A 293 -7.86 -37.09 -10.71
N ASP A 294 -6.66 -36.64 -10.38
CA ASP A 294 -5.59 -37.45 -9.80
C ASP A 294 -4.87 -36.60 -8.75
N SER A 295 -5.23 -36.79 -7.48
CA SER A 295 -4.58 -36.08 -6.37
C SER A 295 -3.17 -36.59 -6.09
N GLY A 296 -2.85 -37.84 -6.47
CA GLY A 296 -1.56 -38.47 -6.16
C GLY A 296 -0.40 -37.86 -6.92
N SER A 297 -0.67 -37.29 -8.10
CA SER A 297 0.30 -36.53 -8.90
C SER A 297 0.48 -35.07 -8.44
N ILE A 298 -0.23 -34.59 -7.41
CA ILE A 298 -0.17 -33.19 -6.97
C ILE A 298 0.84 -32.98 -5.84
N ILE A 299 1.70 -31.96 -6.01
CA ILE A 299 2.61 -31.48 -4.97
C ILE A 299 2.44 -29.97 -4.81
N PHE A 300 2.12 -29.54 -3.59
CA PHE A 300 2.11 -28.13 -3.20
C PHE A 300 3.43 -27.75 -2.54
N HIS A 301 4.07 -26.70 -3.05
CA HIS A 301 5.22 -26.01 -2.47
C HIS A 301 4.70 -24.74 -1.81
N LEU A 302 4.51 -24.78 -0.50
CA LEU A 302 3.99 -23.68 0.30
C LEU A 302 5.13 -22.92 0.97
N PHE A 303 5.39 -21.70 0.50
CA PHE A 303 6.39 -20.81 1.07
C PHE A 303 5.75 -19.86 2.09
N THR A 304 6.34 -19.80 3.28
CA THR A 304 5.90 -18.92 4.38
C THR A 304 7.09 -18.35 5.15
N ASP A 305 6.85 -17.44 6.11
CA ASP A 305 7.91 -16.77 6.89
C ASP A 305 8.23 -17.56 8.15
N ALA A 306 9.33 -17.19 8.81
CA ALA A 306 9.76 -17.82 10.04
C ALA A 306 8.69 -17.77 11.15
N GLN A 307 7.82 -16.75 11.14
CA GLN A 307 6.78 -16.57 12.14
C GLN A 307 5.62 -17.56 11.98
N ASN A 308 5.23 -17.87 10.75
CA ASN A 308 4.10 -18.75 10.45
C ASN A 308 4.51 -20.20 10.15
N PHE A 309 5.79 -20.44 9.86
CA PHE A 309 6.32 -21.76 9.45
C PHE A 309 5.90 -22.92 10.34
N TYR A 310 6.14 -22.85 11.65
CA TYR A 310 5.86 -23.98 12.53
C TYR A 310 4.36 -24.26 12.67
N ALA A 311 3.52 -23.23 12.70
CA ALA A 311 2.08 -23.37 12.73
C ALA A 311 1.56 -24.05 11.45
N MET A 312 2.00 -23.56 10.29
CA MET A 312 1.59 -24.11 9.00
C MET A 312 2.12 -25.53 8.80
N LYS A 313 3.40 -25.80 9.10
CA LYS A 313 3.97 -27.16 9.05
C LYS A 313 3.14 -28.11 9.93
N HIS A 314 2.83 -27.73 11.17
CA HIS A 314 1.99 -28.54 12.04
C HIS A 314 0.57 -28.79 11.50
N TRP A 315 -0.05 -27.77 10.90
CA TRP A 315 -1.38 -27.90 10.30
C TRP A 315 -1.37 -28.88 9.13
N PHE A 316 -0.46 -28.68 8.16
CA PHE A 316 -0.41 -29.50 6.96
C PHE A 316 0.13 -30.92 7.21
N ASP A 317 0.94 -31.14 8.25
CA ASP A 317 1.35 -32.48 8.67
C ASP A 317 0.23 -33.26 9.36
N ARG A 318 -0.74 -32.57 9.98
CA ARG A 318 -1.86 -33.20 10.70
C ARG A 318 -3.11 -33.41 9.86
N ASN A 319 -3.26 -32.66 8.77
CA ASN A 319 -4.42 -32.74 7.90
C ASN A 319 -4.04 -33.48 6.61
N SER A 320 -4.86 -34.46 6.21
CA SER A 320 -4.68 -35.18 4.95
C SER A 320 -5.43 -34.49 3.81
N TYR A 321 -4.79 -34.35 2.65
CA TYR A 321 -5.37 -33.79 1.43
C TYR A 321 -5.41 -34.88 0.35
N LEU A 322 -6.24 -35.91 0.56
CA LEU A 322 -6.24 -37.14 -0.25
C LEU A 322 -4.81 -37.68 -0.40
N GLU A 323 -4.36 -37.94 -1.63
CA GLU A 323 -3.00 -38.42 -1.93
C GLU A 323 -2.02 -37.28 -2.27
N ALA A 324 -2.47 -36.02 -2.24
CA ALA A 324 -1.64 -34.87 -2.55
C ALA A 324 -0.61 -34.61 -1.45
N THR A 325 0.57 -34.15 -1.85
CA THR A 325 1.67 -33.83 -0.93
C THR A 325 1.75 -32.32 -0.73
N VAL A 326 1.75 -31.86 0.52
CA VAL A 326 1.94 -30.44 0.86
C VAL A 326 3.27 -30.29 1.58
N HIS A 327 4.19 -29.54 0.98
CA HIS A 327 5.50 -29.25 1.56
C HIS A 327 5.57 -27.78 1.98
N VAL A 328 5.78 -27.55 3.28
CA VAL A 328 5.87 -26.21 3.85
C VAL A 328 7.33 -25.82 4.01
N THR A 329 7.72 -24.67 3.46
CA THR A 329 9.09 -24.17 3.44
C THR A 329 9.15 -22.78 4.05
N ASN A 330 10.06 -22.58 5.01
CA ASN A 330 10.42 -21.24 5.47
C ASN A 330 11.34 -20.58 4.43
N ILE A 331 10.86 -19.53 3.77
CA ILE A 331 11.62 -18.87 2.71
C ILE A 331 12.90 -18.20 3.24
N GLU A 332 12.92 -17.77 4.50
CA GLU A 332 14.06 -17.07 5.11
C GLU A 332 15.25 -18.02 5.34
N ASN A 333 15.01 -19.33 5.39
CA ASN A 333 16.06 -20.34 5.54
C ASN A 333 16.81 -20.63 4.22
N HIS A 334 16.36 -20.09 3.08
CA HIS A 334 17.09 -20.24 1.82
C HIS A 334 18.34 -19.33 1.80
N HIS A 335 19.37 -19.75 2.54
CA HIS A 335 20.65 -19.04 2.72
C HIS A 335 21.41 -18.74 1.41
N LYS A 336 21.07 -19.38 0.28
CA LYS A 336 21.68 -19.09 -1.03
C LYS A 336 21.24 -17.74 -1.63
N LEU A 337 20.13 -17.15 -1.19
CA LEU A 337 19.73 -15.80 -1.58
C LEU A 337 20.61 -14.70 -0.96
N SER A 338 21.38 -15.02 0.09
CA SER A 338 22.05 -14.02 0.94
C SER A 338 23.50 -13.67 0.57
N LYS A 339 24.11 -14.34 -0.42
CA LYS A 339 25.57 -14.19 -0.65
C LYS A 339 25.98 -13.04 -1.58
N ASP A 340 25.09 -12.50 -2.40
CA ASP A 340 25.43 -11.44 -3.37
C ASP A 340 24.57 -10.17 -3.28
N VAL A 341 23.72 -10.06 -2.26
CA VAL A 341 22.88 -8.88 -2.05
C VAL A 341 23.04 -8.39 -0.62
N ASP A 342 23.85 -7.34 -0.43
CA ASP A 342 23.77 -6.43 0.72
C ASP A 342 22.41 -5.69 0.71
N SER A 343 21.29 -6.43 0.72
CA SER A 343 19.95 -5.84 0.75
C SER A 343 19.53 -5.62 2.19
N HIS A 344 19.89 -4.45 2.71
CA HIS A 344 19.02 -3.81 3.68
C HIS A 344 17.59 -3.78 3.09
N ASP A 345 16.65 -4.41 3.77
CA ASP A 345 15.19 -4.36 3.57
C ASP A 345 14.50 -5.22 2.49
N MET A 346 15.12 -6.27 1.92
CA MET A 346 14.34 -7.25 1.12
C MET A 346 13.57 -8.21 2.04
N LYS A 347 12.36 -7.80 2.44
CA LYS A 347 11.39 -8.69 3.10
C LYS A 347 10.96 -9.77 2.11
N LEU A 348 11.47 -10.98 2.31
CA LEU A 348 11.37 -12.13 1.40
C LEU A 348 9.92 -12.64 1.14
N LEU A 349 8.91 -12.15 1.86
CA LEU A 349 7.47 -12.43 1.61
C LEU A 349 6.67 -11.15 1.56
N TRP A 350 6.83 -10.42 0.46
CA TRP A 350 5.79 -9.51 0.05
C TRP A 350 4.81 -10.30 -0.81
N PRO A 351 3.51 -10.36 -0.41
CA PRO A 351 2.48 -10.94 -1.25
C PRO A 351 2.41 -10.20 -2.60
N ALA A 352 1.58 -10.70 -3.51
CA ALA A 352 1.25 -9.98 -4.73
C ALA A 352 0.89 -8.52 -4.39
N GLU A 353 1.51 -7.55 -5.08
CA GLU A 353 1.20 -6.14 -4.84
C GLU A 353 -0.08 -5.81 -5.59
N GLU A 354 -1.11 -5.43 -4.83
CA GLU A 354 -2.35 -4.89 -5.39
C GLU A 354 -2.17 -3.43 -5.74
N PHE A 355 -2.32 -3.14 -7.02
CA PHE A 355 -2.32 -1.80 -7.56
C PHE A 355 -3.74 -1.32 -7.83
N ARG A 356 -3.96 -0.05 -7.51
CA ARG A 356 -5.18 0.66 -7.83
C ARG A 356 -4.96 1.53 -9.05
N VAL A 357 -5.61 1.20 -10.15
CA VAL A 357 -5.48 1.93 -11.41
C VAL A 357 -6.78 2.67 -11.68
N THR A 358 -6.71 4.01 -11.65
CA THR A 358 -7.88 4.83 -12.01
C THR A 358 -7.66 5.52 -13.35
N PHE A 359 -8.63 5.39 -14.24
CA PHE A 359 -8.58 6.00 -15.56
C PHE A 359 -9.87 6.73 -15.90
N ARG A 360 -9.72 7.75 -16.75
CA ARG A 360 -10.82 8.57 -17.22
C ARG A 360 -11.49 7.91 -18.42
N ASN A 361 -12.75 7.51 -18.28
CA ASN A 361 -13.57 7.01 -19.37
C ASN A 361 -14.26 8.17 -20.09
N TYR A 362 -13.77 8.52 -21.28
CA TYR A 362 -14.31 9.63 -22.08
C TYR A 362 -15.68 9.36 -22.69
N SER A 363 -16.21 8.13 -22.59
CA SER A 363 -17.47 7.72 -23.22
C SER A 363 -18.72 7.87 -22.33
N GLN A 364 -18.58 8.30 -21.07
CA GLN A 364 -19.68 8.42 -20.10
C GLN A 364 -19.83 9.86 -19.57
N SER A 365 -21.02 10.18 -19.02
CA SER A 365 -21.33 11.50 -18.44
C SER A 365 -20.30 11.88 -17.36
N PHE A 366 -20.12 13.19 -17.10
CA PHE A 366 -19.12 13.72 -16.16
C PHE A 366 -19.12 13.04 -14.78
N GLN A 367 -20.29 12.61 -14.30
CA GLN A 367 -20.43 11.89 -13.04
C GLN A 367 -20.01 10.41 -13.11
N LYS A 368 -19.87 9.76 -14.27
CA LYS A 368 -19.37 8.37 -14.44
C LYS A 368 -18.00 8.30 -15.15
N GLN A 369 -17.28 9.42 -15.17
CA GLN A 369 -16.11 9.57 -16.02
C GLN A 369 -14.84 8.89 -15.48
N MET A 370 -14.81 8.35 -14.27
CA MET A 370 -13.63 7.68 -13.71
C MET A 370 -13.99 6.23 -13.33
N LYS A 371 -13.19 5.28 -13.80
CA LYS A 371 -13.28 3.85 -13.48
C LYS A 371 -12.01 3.45 -12.73
N THR A 372 -12.18 2.83 -11.56
CA THR A 372 -11.10 2.31 -10.72
C THR A 372 -11.07 0.80 -10.85
N GLU A 373 -9.92 0.25 -11.23
CA GLU A 373 -9.68 -1.19 -11.27
C GLU A 373 -8.59 -1.59 -10.28
N TYR A 374 -8.73 -2.80 -9.75
CA TYR A 374 -7.74 -3.43 -8.88
C TYR A 374 -6.98 -4.47 -9.69
N VAL A 375 -5.65 -4.37 -9.70
CA VAL A 375 -4.77 -5.28 -10.44
C VAL A 375 -3.75 -5.85 -9.47
N SER A 376 -3.67 -7.18 -9.40
CA SER A 376 -2.65 -7.86 -8.61
C SER A 376 -1.43 -8.18 -9.48
N SER A 377 -0.25 -7.81 -8.99
CA SER A 377 1.02 -8.02 -9.67
C SER A 377 1.89 -9.06 -8.96
N PHE A 378 2.84 -9.63 -9.70
CA PHE A 378 3.83 -10.54 -9.11
C PHE A 378 4.60 -9.85 -7.98
N GLY A 379 4.39 -10.33 -6.75
CA GLY A 379 5.21 -9.93 -5.61
C GLY A 379 6.67 -10.35 -5.79
N HIS A 380 7.59 -9.68 -5.09
CA HIS A 380 9.03 -9.94 -5.16
C HIS A 380 9.40 -11.42 -5.00
N SER A 381 8.67 -12.15 -4.15
CA SER A 381 8.92 -13.57 -3.87
C SER A 381 8.82 -14.47 -5.09
N HIS A 382 8.01 -14.11 -6.09
CA HIS A 382 7.86 -14.89 -7.32
C HIS A 382 9.15 -14.90 -8.16
N PHE A 383 9.95 -13.84 -8.11
CA PHE A 383 11.21 -13.77 -8.84
C PHE A 383 12.29 -14.70 -8.25
N LEU A 384 12.06 -15.24 -7.05
CA LEU A 384 12.91 -16.21 -6.37
C LEU A 384 12.60 -17.66 -6.78
N LEU A 385 11.48 -17.92 -7.47
CA LEU A 385 11.05 -19.27 -7.85
C LEU A 385 12.14 -20.11 -8.54
N PRO A 386 12.94 -19.57 -9.49
CA PRO A 386 13.98 -20.36 -10.14
C PRO A 386 15.08 -20.86 -9.19
N ASP A 387 15.33 -20.10 -8.11
CA ASP A 387 16.34 -20.41 -7.10
C ASP A 387 15.79 -21.29 -5.98
N LEU A 388 14.50 -21.13 -5.66
CA LEU A 388 13.79 -21.95 -4.69
C LEU A 388 13.54 -23.37 -5.23
N LEU A 389 13.29 -23.50 -6.54
CA LEU A 389 12.93 -24.76 -7.21
C LEU A 389 13.84 -25.02 -8.41
N PRO A 390 15.16 -25.22 -8.19
CA PRO A 390 16.15 -25.31 -9.27
C PRO A 390 15.97 -26.55 -10.15
N SER A 391 15.49 -27.66 -9.58
CA SER A 391 15.29 -28.94 -10.26
C SER A 391 14.05 -28.97 -11.17
N LEU A 392 13.10 -28.04 -10.96
CA LEU A 392 11.83 -28.01 -11.68
C LEU A 392 11.90 -27.14 -12.94
N ASN A 393 11.23 -27.59 -14.00
CA ASN A 393 11.18 -26.87 -15.28
C ASN A 393 9.93 -26.02 -15.45
N ARG A 394 8.82 -26.44 -14.83
CA ARG A 394 7.50 -25.81 -14.93
C ARG A 394 6.83 -25.85 -13.55
N VAL A 395 6.07 -24.81 -13.21
CA VAL A 395 5.22 -24.76 -12.01
C VAL A 395 3.93 -24.00 -12.31
N VAL A 396 2.90 -24.25 -11.50
CA VAL A 396 1.68 -23.44 -11.47
C VAL A 396 1.65 -22.66 -10.15
N VAL A 397 1.67 -21.34 -10.22
CA VAL A 397 1.54 -20.47 -9.05
C VAL A 397 0.06 -20.18 -8.81
N LEU A 398 -0.37 -20.30 -7.54
CA LEU A 398 -1.72 -20.00 -7.08
C LEU A 398 -1.64 -19.01 -5.90
N ASP A 399 -2.44 -17.94 -5.96
CA ASP A 399 -2.70 -17.09 -4.80
C ASP A 399 -3.57 -17.84 -3.76
N ASP A 400 -3.49 -17.43 -2.50
CA ASP A 400 -4.13 -18.11 -1.36
C ASP A 400 -5.61 -17.75 -1.18
N ASP A 401 -6.12 -16.80 -1.95
CA ASP A 401 -7.51 -16.34 -1.96
C ASP A 401 -8.34 -16.95 -3.10
N LEU A 402 -7.87 -18.07 -3.67
CA LEU A 402 -8.54 -18.77 -4.77
C LEU A 402 -9.38 -19.96 -4.31
N ILE A 403 -10.50 -20.18 -5.02
CA ILE A 403 -11.31 -21.40 -4.94
C ILE A 403 -11.30 -22.10 -6.30
N VAL A 404 -10.70 -23.29 -6.35
CA VAL A 404 -10.65 -24.10 -7.57
C VAL A 404 -11.91 -24.93 -7.68
N GLN A 405 -12.62 -24.80 -8.80
CA GLN A 405 -13.89 -25.50 -9.07
C GLN A 405 -13.77 -26.59 -10.14
N LYS A 406 -12.61 -26.70 -10.80
CA LYS A 406 -12.35 -27.65 -11.89
C LYS A 406 -10.89 -28.10 -11.87
N ASP A 407 -10.68 -29.30 -12.38
CA ASP A 407 -9.36 -29.91 -12.57
C ASP A 407 -8.41 -28.99 -13.37
N LEU A 408 -7.25 -28.70 -12.79
CA LEU A 408 -6.24 -27.80 -13.35
C LEU A 408 -5.17 -28.54 -14.17
N SER A 409 -5.24 -29.87 -14.29
CA SER A 409 -4.22 -30.69 -14.98
C SER A 409 -3.96 -30.27 -16.44
N SER A 410 -4.97 -29.70 -17.10
CA SER A 410 -4.85 -29.21 -18.48
C SER A 410 -3.83 -28.08 -18.64
N LEU A 411 -3.56 -27.31 -17.58
CA LEU A 411 -2.54 -26.26 -17.57
C LEU A 411 -1.13 -26.82 -17.74
N TRP A 412 -0.90 -28.07 -17.29
CA TRP A 412 0.41 -28.69 -17.37
C TRP A 412 0.84 -29.10 -18.78
N ASN A 413 -0.11 -29.28 -19.69
CA ASN A 413 0.15 -29.66 -21.08
C ASN A 413 -0.06 -28.52 -22.07
N PHE A 414 -0.34 -27.31 -21.57
CA PHE A 414 -0.54 -26.15 -22.42
C PHE A 414 0.78 -25.72 -23.10
N ASP A 415 0.71 -25.49 -24.41
CA ASP A 415 1.85 -25.01 -25.21
C ASP A 415 2.00 -23.49 -25.07
N MET A 416 3.10 -23.07 -24.47
CA MET A 416 3.42 -21.66 -24.26
C MET A 416 4.41 -21.12 -25.31
N GLY A 417 4.81 -21.91 -26.31
CA GLY A 417 5.74 -21.49 -27.36
C GLY A 417 7.05 -20.95 -26.77
N SER A 418 7.43 -19.72 -27.11
CA SER A 418 8.62 -19.05 -26.54
C SER A 418 8.35 -18.24 -25.27
N LYS A 419 7.13 -18.27 -24.74
CA LYS A 419 6.74 -17.49 -23.55
C LYS A 419 7.18 -18.19 -22.26
N VAL A 420 7.45 -17.37 -21.25
CA VAL A 420 7.86 -17.81 -19.92
C VAL A 420 6.69 -17.94 -18.95
N ILE A 421 5.72 -17.02 -19.04
CA ILE A 421 4.55 -16.98 -18.17
C ILE A 421 3.29 -17.11 -19.02
N GLY A 422 2.42 -18.03 -18.63
CA GLY A 422 1.02 -18.10 -19.07
C GLY A 422 0.12 -17.58 -17.94
N ALA A 423 -0.76 -16.64 -18.25
CA ALA A 423 -1.58 -15.94 -17.27
C ALA A 423 -2.97 -15.59 -17.83
N ILE A 424 -3.90 -15.27 -16.96
CA ILE A 424 -5.22 -14.77 -17.34
C ILE A 424 -5.11 -13.29 -17.75
N GLN A 425 -5.54 -13.00 -18.98
CA GLN A 425 -5.57 -11.64 -19.52
C GLN A 425 -6.67 -10.80 -18.86
N PHE A 426 -6.35 -9.57 -18.49
CA PHE A 426 -7.28 -8.60 -17.92
C PHE A 426 -7.23 -7.29 -18.72
N CYS A 427 -8.21 -7.12 -19.62
CA CYS A 427 -8.22 -6.01 -20.58
C CYS A 427 -8.94 -4.75 -20.11
N GLU A 428 -9.48 -4.74 -18.89
CA GLU A 428 -10.04 -3.52 -18.32
C GLU A 428 -8.96 -2.47 -18.04
N VAL A 429 -7.72 -2.93 -17.84
CA VAL A 429 -6.52 -2.09 -17.77
C VAL A 429 -5.58 -2.44 -18.93
N ARG A 430 -5.18 -1.42 -19.69
CA ARG A 430 -4.21 -1.51 -20.78
C ARG A 430 -2.90 -0.84 -20.42
N LEU A 431 -1.78 -1.33 -20.95
CA LEU A 431 -0.44 -0.78 -20.69
C LEU A 431 -0.34 0.70 -21.11
N GLY A 432 -1.06 1.12 -22.16
CA GLY A 432 -1.12 2.53 -22.56
C GLY A 432 -1.65 3.46 -21.48
N GLN A 433 -2.54 2.98 -20.60
CA GLN A 433 -3.05 3.74 -19.46
C GLN A 433 -2.02 3.83 -18.33
N LEU A 434 -1.06 2.90 -18.27
CA LEU A 434 0.02 2.88 -17.29
C LEU A 434 1.26 3.65 -17.75
N LYS A 435 1.27 4.18 -18.98
CA LYS A 435 2.43 4.88 -19.58
C LYS A 435 2.99 6.02 -18.72
N ALA A 436 2.15 6.68 -17.93
CA ALA A 436 2.59 7.75 -17.02
C ALA A 436 3.50 7.24 -15.88
N TYR A 437 3.45 5.94 -15.58
CA TYR A 437 4.18 5.29 -14.48
C TYR A 437 5.35 4.44 -14.97
N THR A 438 5.56 4.35 -16.30
CA THR A 438 6.62 3.54 -16.90
C THR A 438 7.62 4.43 -17.62
N GLU A 439 8.91 4.32 -17.28
CA GLU A 439 9.97 4.98 -18.07
C GLU A 439 10.22 4.27 -19.40
N GLU A 440 9.79 3.01 -19.54
CA GLU A 440 9.84 2.27 -20.79
C GLU A 440 8.73 2.75 -21.72
N HIS A 441 9.05 2.99 -22.98
CA HIS A 441 8.09 3.46 -23.99
C HIS A 441 7.94 2.46 -25.15
N ASN A 442 8.53 1.27 -24.99
CA ASN A 442 8.64 0.24 -26.03
C ASN A 442 7.65 -0.91 -25.83
N PHE A 443 6.46 -0.63 -25.30
CA PHE A 443 5.37 -1.59 -25.24
C PHE A 443 4.19 -1.12 -26.10
N ASP A 444 3.43 -2.09 -26.61
CA ASP A 444 2.18 -1.80 -27.29
C ASP A 444 1.16 -1.25 -26.27
N THR A 445 0.68 -0.04 -26.54
CA THR A 445 -0.26 0.67 -25.66
C THR A 445 -1.63 -0.03 -25.57
N ASN A 446 -1.96 -0.88 -26.53
CA ASN A 446 -3.20 -1.65 -26.54
C ASN A 446 -3.09 -3.01 -25.83
N SER A 447 -1.89 -3.41 -25.42
CA SER A 447 -1.70 -4.66 -24.68
C SER A 447 -2.40 -4.60 -23.32
N CYS A 448 -3.10 -5.67 -22.98
CA CYS A 448 -3.79 -5.83 -21.71
C CYS A 448 -2.79 -6.22 -20.61
N VAL A 449 -3.09 -5.83 -19.38
CA VAL A 449 -2.39 -6.42 -18.22
C VAL A 449 -2.87 -7.85 -17.99
N TRP A 450 -2.18 -8.58 -17.12
CA TRP A 450 -2.61 -9.90 -16.64
C TRP A 450 -2.67 -9.91 -15.12
N LEU A 451 -3.36 -10.90 -14.55
CA LEU A 451 -3.50 -11.06 -13.10
C LEU A 451 -2.52 -12.09 -12.54
N SER A 452 -1.95 -11.84 -11.36
CA SER A 452 -1.03 -12.76 -10.67
C SER A 452 -1.69 -13.99 -10.02
N GLY A 453 -3.02 -14.00 -9.88
CA GLY A 453 -3.77 -15.05 -9.17
C GLY A 453 -3.42 -16.48 -9.56
N LEU A 454 -3.40 -16.76 -10.87
CA LEU A 454 -3.09 -18.09 -11.40
C LEU A 454 -2.15 -17.96 -12.60
N ASN A 455 -0.95 -18.54 -12.46
CA ASN A 455 0.11 -18.41 -13.47
C ASN A 455 0.83 -19.73 -13.72
N VAL A 456 1.06 -20.06 -14.99
CA VAL A 456 1.92 -21.17 -15.41
C VAL A 456 3.30 -20.59 -15.74
N ILE A 457 4.36 -21.10 -15.13
CA ILE A 457 5.71 -20.54 -15.27
C ILE A 457 6.69 -21.59 -15.78
N GLU A 458 7.37 -21.30 -16.90
CA GLU A 458 8.53 -22.05 -17.40
C GLU A 458 9.81 -21.63 -16.67
N LEU A 459 10.08 -22.24 -15.52
CA LEU A 459 11.31 -22.00 -14.77
C LEU A 459 12.57 -22.25 -15.61
N LYS A 460 12.56 -23.24 -16.52
CA LYS A 460 13.70 -23.48 -17.41
C LYS A 460 14.00 -22.27 -18.30
N LYS A 461 12.99 -21.76 -19.02
CA LYS A 461 13.15 -20.57 -19.89
C LYS A 461 13.42 -19.31 -19.07
N TRP A 462 12.82 -19.20 -17.89
CA TRP A 462 13.07 -18.09 -16.96
C TRP A 462 14.56 -17.99 -16.60
N ARG A 463 15.20 -19.14 -16.31
CA ARG A 463 16.64 -19.23 -16.06
C ARG A 463 17.46 -18.90 -17.30
N GLU A 464 17.12 -19.47 -18.46
CA GLU A 464 17.81 -19.24 -19.75
C GLU A 464 17.79 -17.76 -20.17
N LEU A 465 16.70 -17.05 -19.89
CA LEU A 465 16.54 -15.63 -20.21
C LEU A 465 17.05 -14.70 -19.10
N HIS A 466 17.56 -15.25 -17.99
CA HIS A 466 18.08 -14.52 -16.83
C HIS A 466 17.10 -13.46 -16.29
N ILE A 467 15.81 -13.78 -16.22
CA ILE A 467 14.76 -12.81 -15.84
C ILE A 467 14.95 -12.29 -14.42
N THR A 468 15.30 -13.14 -13.46
CA THR A 468 15.58 -12.72 -12.07
C THR A 468 16.71 -11.68 -12.01
N SER A 469 17.80 -11.87 -12.75
CA SER A 469 18.91 -10.91 -12.78
C SER A 469 18.52 -9.58 -13.43
N GLN A 470 17.69 -9.60 -14.48
CA GLN A 470 17.15 -8.38 -15.08
C GLN A 470 16.26 -7.61 -14.10
N TYR A 471 15.42 -8.33 -13.37
CA TYR A 471 14.56 -7.77 -12.33
C TYR A 471 15.37 -7.12 -11.20
N ASP A 472 16.39 -7.80 -10.67
CA ASP A 472 17.28 -7.25 -9.65
C ASP A 472 17.98 -5.98 -10.13
N GLN A 473 18.40 -5.95 -11.40
CA GLN A 473 19.01 -4.77 -11.99
C GLN A 473 18.02 -3.59 -12.06
N LEU A 474 16.76 -3.84 -12.40
CA LEU A 474 15.69 -2.83 -12.39
C LEU A 474 15.43 -2.31 -10.97
N LEU A 475 15.31 -3.20 -9.98
CA LEU A 475 15.12 -2.82 -8.58
C LEU A 475 16.26 -1.95 -8.04
N ARG A 476 17.53 -2.29 -8.35
CA ARG A 476 18.69 -1.48 -7.97
C ARG A 476 18.64 -0.08 -8.58
N LYS A 477 18.24 0.03 -9.86
CA LYS A 477 18.06 1.35 -10.53
C LYS A 477 16.99 2.17 -9.82
N VAL A 478 15.81 1.60 -9.57
CA VAL A 478 14.71 2.30 -8.89
C VAL A 478 15.12 2.72 -7.48
N SER A 479 15.73 1.84 -6.71
CA SER A 479 16.21 2.14 -5.35
C SER A 479 17.24 3.28 -5.33
N SER A 480 18.12 3.36 -6.33
CA SER A 480 19.10 4.45 -6.47
C SER A 480 18.46 5.82 -6.77
N ILE A 481 17.31 5.84 -7.43
CA ILE A 481 16.54 7.06 -7.71
C ILE A 481 15.91 7.58 -6.41
N TYR A 482 15.35 6.71 -5.58
CA TYR A 482 14.79 7.07 -4.27
C TYR A 482 15.86 7.47 -3.24
N HIS A 483 17.07 6.92 -3.35
CA HIS A 483 18.20 7.23 -2.46
C HIS A 483 19.09 8.37 -2.96
N SER A 484 18.83 8.94 -4.14
CA SER A 484 19.54 10.12 -4.61
C SER A 484 19.27 11.31 -3.68
N PRO A 485 20.31 12.03 -3.19
CA PRO A 485 20.14 13.24 -2.38
C PRO A 485 19.43 14.39 -3.12
N TYR A 486 19.14 14.21 -4.42
CA TYR A 486 18.40 15.13 -5.27
C TYR A 486 16.97 14.66 -5.60
N SER A 487 16.49 13.55 -5.00
CA SER A 487 15.09 13.13 -5.16
C SER A 487 14.14 14.15 -4.52
N PRO A 488 13.16 14.70 -5.27
CA PRO A 488 12.24 15.73 -4.77
C PRO A 488 11.35 15.25 -3.62
N ILE A 489 11.26 13.94 -3.37
CA ILE A 489 10.42 13.35 -2.33
C ILE A 489 11.00 13.55 -0.92
N LYS A 490 12.34 13.61 -0.76
CA LYS A 490 12.97 13.91 0.54
C LYS A 490 12.86 15.37 0.98
N ARG A 491 12.45 16.29 0.09
CA ARG A 491 12.25 17.70 0.46
C ARG A 491 10.94 17.98 1.17
N ILE A 492 10.00 17.03 1.20
CA ILE A 492 8.67 17.24 1.80
C ILE A 492 8.64 16.73 3.26
N SER A 493 9.59 15.91 3.70
CA SER A 493 9.65 15.39 5.08
C SER A 493 10.43 16.27 6.06
N HIS A 494 11.03 17.37 5.59
CA HIS A 494 11.74 18.35 6.42
C HIS A 494 11.44 19.78 5.95
N SER A 495 10.19 20.22 6.16
CA SER A 495 9.82 21.63 6.16
C SER A 495 8.70 21.86 7.15
#